data_AF-C4RF77-F1
#
_entry.id   AF-C4RF77-F1
#
_cell.length_a   1.000
_cell.length_b   1.000
_cell.length_c   1.000
_cell.angle_alpha   90.00
_cell.angle_beta   90.00
_cell.angle_gamma   90.00
#
_symmetry.space_group_name_H-M   'P 1'
#
loop_
_entity.id
_entity.type
_entity.pdbx_description
1 polymer ?
#
loop_
_entity_poly.entity_id
_entity_poly.type
_entity_poly.pdbx_seq_one_letter_code
_entity_poly.pdbx_strand_id
1 'polypeptide(L)'
;MHQGAGARHRDDHYVCRGARPLSAEESFEELLVGVYSLPDMPYAYGALKPAMPGEILTLHRSKHHTAYAKGGNDALEQLAEVRDKGDFAGLVGLEKTFAFTLSGHVPYSIFWPSGSSPRGTVGPWTTWSGS
;
A
#
# COMPACT_ATOMS: atom_id res chain seq x y z
N MET A 1 -16.29 51.03 -35.88
CA MET A 1 -17.00 49.92 -35.21
C MET A 1 -15.93 49.07 -34.52
N HIS A 2 -15.97 49.02 -33.19
CA HIS A 2 -14.92 48.48 -32.32
C HIS A 2 -14.86 46.94 -32.31
N GLN A 3 -13.65 46.44 -32.09
CA GLN A 3 -13.24 45.04 -31.85
C GLN A 3 -13.80 44.47 -30.52
N GLY A 4 -13.79 43.14 -30.37
CA GLY A 4 -13.91 42.46 -29.08
C GLY A 4 -13.78 40.93 -29.16
N ALA A 5 -12.74 40.40 -28.51
CA ALA A 5 -12.35 38.97 -28.43
C ALA A 5 -13.12 38.20 -27.33
N GLY A 6 -13.01 36.85 -27.33
CA GLY A 6 -13.39 36.04 -26.17
C GLY A 6 -13.28 34.53 -26.38
N ALA A 7 -12.16 33.94 -25.96
CA ALA A 7 -11.99 32.50 -25.74
C ALA A 7 -12.52 32.08 -24.35
N ARG A 8 -13.20 30.92 -24.25
CA ARG A 8 -13.39 30.12 -23.00
C ARG A 8 -13.57 28.65 -23.42
N HIS A 9 -12.58 27.79 -23.21
CA HIS A 9 -12.43 26.87 -22.06
C HIS A 9 -13.70 26.06 -21.78
N ARG A 10 -13.67 24.76 -22.10
CA ARG A 10 -14.69 23.78 -21.71
C ARG A 10 -14.23 23.10 -20.42
N ASP A 11 -14.91 23.44 -19.33
CA ASP A 11 -14.85 22.75 -18.05
C ASP A 11 -15.89 21.61 -18.05
N ASP A 12 -15.47 20.40 -18.39
CA ASP A 12 -16.32 19.21 -18.27
C ASP A 12 -16.23 18.69 -16.83
N HIS A 13 -16.93 19.38 -15.94
CA HIS A 13 -17.20 18.92 -14.57
C HIS A 13 -18.11 17.68 -14.61
N TYR A 14 -17.58 16.51 -14.25
CA TYR A 14 -18.40 15.35 -13.89
C TYR A 14 -19.11 15.62 -12.56
N VAL A 15 -20.30 16.23 -12.62
CA VAL A 15 -21.21 16.33 -11.47
C VAL A 15 -22.15 15.13 -11.50
N CYS A 16 -21.88 14.12 -10.67
CA CYS A 16 -22.87 13.10 -10.34
C CYS A 16 -23.92 13.71 -9.39
N ARG A 17 -25.07 14.12 -9.92
CA ARG A 17 -26.26 14.44 -9.12
C ARG A 17 -26.88 13.15 -8.59
N GLY A 18 -27.10 13.04 -7.27
CA GLY A 18 -28.06 12.07 -6.72
C GLY A 18 -27.71 11.33 -5.42
N ALA A 19 -26.80 11.80 -4.57
CA ALA A 19 -26.63 11.19 -3.26
C ALA A 19 -27.66 11.72 -2.24
N ARG A 20 -28.57 10.84 -1.80
CA ARG A 20 -29.45 11.03 -0.64
C ARG A 20 -28.55 11.19 0.62
N PRO A 21 -28.90 12.05 1.59
CA PRO A 21 -28.06 12.20 2.78
C PRO A 21 -28.13 10.90 3.59
N LEU A 22 -26.96 10.35 3.92
CA LEU A 22 -26.83 9.30 4.91
C LEU A 22 -26.45 9.95 6.22
N SER A 23 -27.29 9.86 7.25
CA SER A 23 -26.89 10.16 8.61
C SER A 23 -26.26 8.90 9.22
N ALA A 24 -24.93 8.82 9.21
CA ALA A 24 -24.11 7.78 9.85
C ALA A 24 -22.63 8.22 9.90
N GLU A 25 -22.38 9.48 10.27
CA GLU A 25 -21.11 10.19 10.09
C GLU A 25 -19.98 9.78 11.07
N GLU A 26 -20.00 8.59 11.68
CA GLU A 26 -19.01 8.23 12.72
C GLU A 26 -18.29 6.88 12.57
N SER A 27 -18.26 6.20 11.41
CA SER A 27 -17.40 4.99 11.31
C SER A 27 -16.85 4.63 9.93
N PHE A 28 -16.98 5.51 8.94
CA PHE A 28 -16.40 5.24 7.62
C PHE A 28 -14.92 5.64 7.51
N GLU A 29 -14.47 6.64 8.28
CA GLU A 29 -13.04 7.01 8.31
C GLU A 29 -12.16 5.97 9.02
N GLU A 30 -12.63 5.40 10.13
CA GLU A 30 -11.88 4.40 10.91
C GLU A 30 -11.68 3.08 10.14
N LEU A 31 -12.60 2.76 9.23
CA LEU A 31 -12.57 1.50 8.47
C LEU A 31 -11.75 1.59 7.18
N LEU A 32 -11.46 2.80 6.68
CA LEU A 32 -10.73 3.02 5.44
C LEU A 32 -9.23 3.30 5.63
N VAL A 33 -8.81 3.79 6.80
CA VAL A 33 -7.37 3.89 7.15
C VAL A 33 -6.99 2.67 7.97
N GLY A 34 -6.98 1.50 7.32
CA GLY A 34 -6.48 0.28 7.93
C GLY A 34 -4.99 0.43 8.27
N VAL A 35 -4.63 0.29 9.55
CA VAL A 35 -3.25 0.24 10.01
C VAL A 35 -2.57 -1.00 9.44
N TYR A 36 -1.38 -0.86 8.85
CA TYR A 36 -0.60 -1.97 8.33
C TYR A 36 -0.14 -2.88 9.46
N SER A 37 -0.34 -4.18 9.29
CA SER A 37 0.04 -5.22 10.25
C SER A 37 0.75 -6.36 9.53
N LEU A 38 1.52 -7.15 10.27
CA LEU A 38 2.20 -8.29 9.68
C LEU A 38 1.19 -9.43 9.50
N PRO A 39 1.11 -10.05 8.32
CA PRO A 39 0.32 -11.25 8.15
C PRO A 39 0.92 -12.40 8.97
N ASP A 40 0.04 -13.34 9.33
CA ASP A 40 0.44 -14.57 9.97
C ASP A 40 1.27 -15.45 9.04
N MET A 41 2.23 -16.18 9.63
CA MET A 41 3.04 -17.13 8.89
C MET A 41 2.31 -18.46 8.79
N PRO A 42 2.04 -18.96 7.57
CA PRO A 42 1.37 -20.25 7.36
C PRO A 42 2.28 -21.46 7.59
N TYR A 43 3.59 -21.25 7.82
CA TYR A 43 4.57 -22.32 8.05
C TYR A 43 5.64 -21.93 9.06
N ALA A 44 6.28 -22.94 9.65
CA ALA A 44 7.38 -22.78 10.59
C ALA A 44 8.62 -22.17 9.91
N TYR A 45 9.45 -21.44 10.66
CA TYR A 45 10.59 -20.71 10.08
C TYR A 45 11.62 -21.60 9.35
N GLY A 46 11.69 -22.89 9.68
CA GLY A 46 12.58 -23.85 9.01
C GLY A 46 12.02 -24.49 7.72
N ALA A 47 10.76 -24.19 7.34
CA ALA A 47 10.05 -24.93 6.29
C ALA A 47 10.63 -24.72 4.87
N LEU A 48 11.38 -23.65 4.64
CA LEU A 48 11.96 -23.32 3.33
C LEU A 48 13.39 -23.86 3.12
N LYS A 49 13.91 -24.69 4.04
CA LYS A 49 15.22 -25.32 3.85
C LYS A 49 15.18 -26.35 2.71
N PRO A 50 16.26 -26.47 1.90
CA PRO A 50 17.54 -25.78 2.00
C PRO A 50 17.57 -24.40 1.31
N ALA A 51 16.52 -24.00 0.60
CA ALA A 51 16.49 -22.77 -0.20
C ALA A 51 16.67 -21.49 0.64
N MET A 52 16.15 -21.47 1.87
CA MET A 52 16.35 -20.36 2.80
C MET A 52 16.57 -20.86 4.24
N PRO A 53 17.64 -20.42 4.94
CA PRO A 53 17.82 -20.70 6.36
C PRO A 53 16.72 -20.04 7.21
N GLY A 54 16.22 -20.75 8.21
CA GLY A 54 15.15 -20.23 9.08
C GLY A 54 15.55 -19.02 9.92
N GLU A 55 16.84 -18.83 10.22
CA GLU A 55 17.37 -17.63 10.87
C GLU A 55 17.17 -16.39 9.98
N ILE A 56 17.50 -16.50 8.70
CA ILE A 56 17.30 -15.44 7.71
C ILE A 56 15.82 -15.12 7.57
N LEU A 57 14.96 -16.13 7.52
CA LEU A 57 13.51 -15.95 7.46
C LEU A 57 12.97 -15.23 8.70
N THR A 58 13.50 -15.58 9.88
CA THR A 58 13.14 -14.94 11.16
C THR A 58 13.56 -13.47 11.17
N LEU A 59 14.79 -13.16 10.75
CA LEU A 59 15.29 -11.78 10.66
C LEU A 59 14.50 -10.96 9.63
N HIS A 60 14.21 -11.52 8.45
CA HIS A 60 13.43 -10.84 7.41
C HIS A 60 12.04 -10.46 7.89
N ARG A 61 11.33 -11.35 8.59
CA ARG A 61 10.01 -11.03 9.14
C ARG A 61 10.11 -10.09 10.33
N SER A 62 10.86 -10.47 11.37
CA SER A 62 10.83 -9.76 12.66
C SER A 62 11.49 -8.38 12.64
N LYS A 63 12.43 -8.14 11.71
CA LYS A 63 13.13 -6.85 11.58
C LYS A 63 12.68 -6.10 10.35
N HIS A 64 12.94 -6.63 9.15
CA HIS A 64 12.73 -5.89 7.91
C HIS A 64 11.23 -5.64 7.65
N HIS A 65 10.40 -6.69 7.63
CA HIS A 65 8.97 -6.53 7.40
C HIS A 65 8.29 -5.67 8.48
N THR A 66 8.67 -5.88 9.75
CA THR A 66 8.20 -5.07 10.87
C THR A 66 8.52 -3.58 10.70
N ALA A 67 9.74 -3.25 10.27
CA ALA A 67 10.13 -1.86 10.07
C ALA A 67 9.31 -1.19 8.97
N TYR A 68 9.00 -1.90 7.88
CA TYR A 68 8.16 -1.38 6.80
C TYR A 68 6.72 -1.12 7.23
N ALA A 69 6.09 -2.07 7.93
CA ALA A 69 4.72 -1.88 8.42
C ALA A 69 4.65 -0.70 9.41
N LYS A 70 5.57 -0.64 10.37
CA LYS A 70 5.64 0.47 11.33
C LYS A 70 5.86 1.81 10.63
N GLY A 71 6.84 1.89 9.73
CA GLY A 71 7.14 3.13 9.01
C GLY A 71 5.99 3.62 8.13
N GLY A 72 5.22 2.70 7.54
CA GLY A 72 4.01 3.04 6.79
C GLY A 72 2.93 3.66 7.67
N ASN A 73 2.72 3.10 8.86
CA ASN A 73 1.77 3.64 9.84
C ASN A 73 2.20 5.02 10.36
N ASP A 74 3.48 5.15 10.77
CA ASP A 74 4.03 6.43 11.22
C ASP A 74 3.90 7.52 10.13
N ALA A 75 4.05 7.16 8.85
CA ALA A 75 3.89 8.08 7.73
C ALA A 75 2.43 8.48 7.48
N LEU A 76 1.47 7.54 7.66
CA LEU A 76 0.04 7.86 7.58
C LEU A 76 -0.39 8.85 8.65
N GLU A 77 0.08 8.66 9.89
CA GLU A 77 -0.17 9.60 10.99
C GLU A 77 0.34 11.02 10.65
N GLN A 78 1.58 11.12 10.15
CA GLN A 78 2.16 12.41 9.74
C GLN A 78 1.45 13.04 8.55
N LEU A 79 1.00 12.24 7.57
CA LEU A 79 0.21 12.73 6.44
C LEU A 79 -1.15 13.27 6.89
N ALA A 80 -1.80 12.60 7.85
CA ALA A 80 -3.04 13.08 8.46
C ALA A 80 -2.81 14.42 9.19
N GLU A 81 -1.76 14.53 9.99
CA GLU A 81 -1.42 15.78 10.67
C GLU A 81 -1.17 16.95 9.71
N VAL A 82 -0.43 16.70 8.62
CA VAL A 82 -0.16 17.71 7.59
C VAL A 82 -1.44 18.16 6.90
N ARG A 83 -2.35 17.23 6.62
CA ARG A 83 -3.68 17.52 6.05
C ARG A 83 -4.50 18.40 6.99
N ASP A 84 -4.53 18.07 8.27
CA ASP A 84 -5.35 18.78 9.27
C ASP A 84 -4.81 20.19 9.57
N LYS A 85 -3.48 20.35 9.56
CA LYS A 85 -2.82 21.65 9.77
C LYS A 85 -2.76 22.51 8.50
N GLY A 86 -2.94 21.92 7.32
CA GLY A 86 -2.73 22.58 6.03
C GLY A 86 -1.28 22.96 5.74
N ASP A 87 -0.31 22.36 6.43
CA ASP A 87 1.12 22.63 6.28
C ASP A 87 1.80 21.58 5.40
N PHE A 88 1.76 21.82 4.08
CA PHE A 88 2.27 20.89 3.08
C PHE A 88 3.76 21.04 2.77
N ALA A 89 4.52 21.83 3.54
CA ALA A 89 5.94 22.08 3.26
C ALA A 89 6.78 20.78 3.21
N GLY A 90 6.42 19.79 4.04
CA GLY A 90 7.08 18.47 4.11
C GLY A 90 6.45 17.38 3.24
N LEU A 91 5.36 17.66 2.51
CA LEU A 91 4.51 16.63 1.90
C LEU A 91 5.29 15.68 0.97
N VAL A 92 6.16 16.22 0.10
CA VAL A 92 6.94 15.40 -0.85
C VAL A 92 7.83 14.38 -0.14
N GLY A 93 8.42 14.75 0.99
CA GLY A 93 9.26 13.85 1.79
C GLY A 93 8.44 12.77 2.49
N LEU A 94 7.27 13.13 3.01
CA LEU A 94 6.33 12.19 3.62
C LEU A 94 5.78 11.20 2.60
N GLU A 95 5.35 11.65 1.43
CA GLU A 95 4.88 10.79 0.34
C GLU A 95 5.96 9.81 -0.11
N LYS A 96 7.21 10.25 -0.21
CA LYS A 96 8.33 9.34 -0.52
C LYS A 96 8.55 8.32 0.58
N THR A 97 8.46 8.72 1.84
CA THR A 97 8.63 7.83 3.00
C THR A 97 7.50 6.79 3.05
N PHE A 98 6.26 7.24 2.83
CA PHE A 98 5.10 6.37 2.73
C PHE A 98 5.23 5.39 1.56
N ALA A 99 5.57 5.86 0.36
CA ALA A 99 5.78 5.00 -0.81
C ALA A 99 6.88 3.96 -0.59
N PHE A 100 8.00 4.34 0.03
CA PHE A 100 9.09 3.41 0.34
C PHE A 100 8.67 2.33 1.34
N THR A 101 8.01 2.72 2.42
CA THR A 101 7.58 1.80 3.47
C THR A 101 6.47 0.88 2.99
N LEU A 102 5.49 1.40 2.24
CA LEU A 102 4.43 0.61 1.62
C LEU A 102 4.97 -0.37 0.57
N SER A 103 5.88 0.08 -0.30
CA SER A 103 6.56 -0.76 -1.28
C SER A 103 7.46 -1.81 -0.62
N GLY A 104 7.95 -1.56 0.59
CA GLY A 104 8.57 -2.59 1.42
C GLY A 104 7.54 -3.60 1.94
N HIS A 105 6.40 -3.14 2.48
CA HIS A 105 5.43 -3.99 3.15
C HIS A 105 4.62 -4.91 2.21
N VAL A 106 4.14 -4.39 1.08
CA VAL A 106 3.24 -5.14 0.17
C VAL A 106 3.89 -6.41 -0.40
N PRO A 107 5.12 -6.38 -0.95
CA PRO A 107 5.74 -7.57 -1.51
C PRO A 107 5.98 -8.66 -0.47
N TYR A 108 6.37 -8.30 0.75
CA TYR A 108 6.53 -9.28 1.84
C TYR A 108 5.19 -9.91 2.21
N SER A 109 4.12 -9.13 2.26
CA SER A 109 2.77 -9.64 2.55
C SER A 109 2.25 -10.64 1.51
N ILE A 110 2.75 -10.56 0.27
CA ILE A 110 2.49 -11.54 -0.79
C ILE A 110 3.46 -12.73 -0.69
N PHE A 111 4.73 -12.49 -0.34
CA PHE A 111 5.77 -13.51 -0.28
C PHE A 111 5.48 -14.58 0.78
N TRP A 112 5.13 -14.20 2.00
CA TRP A 112 4.95 -15.18 3.09
C TRP A 112 3.85 -16.22 2.82
N PRO A 113 2.66 -15.86 2.34
CA PRO A 113 1.65 -16.85 1.98
C PRO A 113 2.10 -17.77 0.84
N SER A 114 2.82 -17.22 -0.15
CA SER A 114 3.21 -17.94 -1.37
C SER A 114 4.16 -19.12 -1.12
N GLY A 115 5.00 -19.04 -0.08
CA GLY A 115 5.97 -20.09 0.28
C GLY A 115 5.33 -21.39 0.78
N SER A 116 4.03 -21.39 1.09
CA SER A 116 3.28 -22.56 1.56
C SER A 116 2.80 -23.46 0.43
N SER A 117 2.97 -23.03 -0.83
CA SER A 117 2.48 -23.77 -1.98
C SER A 117 3.12 -25.16 -2.01
N PRO A 118 2.33 -26.24 -1.98
CA PRO A 118 2.86 -27.58 -2.06
C PRO A 118 3.57 -27.71 -3.41
N ARG A 119 4.90 -27.76 -3.39
CA ARG A 119 5.74 -28.13 -4.53
C ARG A 119 5.77 -27.11 -5.68
N GLY A 120 6.59 -26.07 -5.57
CA GLY A 120 7.29 -25.45 -6.72
C GLY A 120 6.47 -25.02 -7.95
N THR A 121 5.14 -24.90 -7.86
CA THR A 121 4.32 -24.41 -8.94
C THR A 121 4.48 -22.90 -9.00
N VAL A 122 5.48 -22.49 -9.78
CA VAL A 122 5.48 -21.21 -10.47
C VAL A 122 4.11 -21.03 -11.15
N GLY A 123 3.53 -19.82 -11.06
CA GLY A 123 2.21 -19.52 -11.62
C GLY A 123 2.10 -19.81 -13.13
N PRO A 124 0.94 -19.54 -13.75
CA PRO A 124 0.60 -19.95 -15.13
C PRO A 124 1.50 -19.36 -16.24
N TRP A 125 2.59 -18.68 -15.91
CA TRP A 125 3.50 -18.00 -16.83
C TRP A 125 4.83 -18.71 -17.09
N THR A 126 5.01 -19.94 -16.62
CA THR A 126 6.28 -20.67 -16.79
C THR A 126 6.06 -22.13 -17.16
N THR A 127 5.66 -22.35 -18.40
CA THR A 127 6.12 -23.52 -19.16
C THR A 127 7.08 -23.01 -20.25
N TRP A 128 8.35 -22.80 -19.90
CA TRP A 128 9.39 -22.75 -20.92
C TRP A 128 9.66 -24.19 -21.36
N SER A 129 8.94 -24.65 -22.39
CA SER A 129 9.27 -25.86 -23.11
C SER A 129 10.39 -25.53 -24.10
N GLY A 130 11.63 -25.67 -23.66
CA GLY A 130 12.78 -25.61 -24.56
C GLY A 130 12.66 -26.71 -25.61
N SER A 131 12.68 -26.29 -26.88
CA SER A 131 12.95 -27.15 -28.05
C SER A 131 14.46 -27.26 -28.26
#